data_AF-A0A2M7G285-F1
#
_entry.id   AF-A0A2M7G285-F1
#
_cell.length_a   1.000
_cell.length_b   1.000
_cell.length_c   1.000
_cell.angle_alpha   90.00
_cell.angle_beta   90.00
_cell.angle_gamma   90.00
#
_symmetry.space_group_name_H-M   'P 1'
#
loop_
_entity.id
_entity.type
_entity.pdbx_description
1 polymer ?
#
loop_
_entity_poly.entity_id
_entity_poly.type
_entity_poly.pdbx_seq_one_letter_code
_entity_poly.pdbx_strand_id
1 'polypeptide(L)'
;MATLIKPPHPLPAPSKTPTLFLAGSIDMGLAEDWQSQVEKSFAQAPIILLNPRRDNWDASWEQRLSHPLFRGQVEWELQGLEQADLILMYFAPQSQAPITLLEFGLFARSGKLRVACPDPFWRKGNIEVVCAQFQIPLYESLDELLATVRTEWGLKSTSNINPL
;
A
#
# COMPACT_ATOMS: atom_id res chain seq x y z
N MET A 1 -17.68 -0.62 -7.85
CA MET A 1 -16.55 -1.51 -8.20
C MET A 1 -15.29 -0.69 -8.20
N ALA A 2 -14.21 -1.23 -7.65
CA ALA A 2 -12.94 -0.53 -7.57
C ALA A 2 -12.28 -0.50 -8.94
N THR A 3 -11.65 0.63 -9.27
CA THR A 3 -10.79 0.76 -10.44
C THR A 3 -9.37 0.47 -10.03
N LEU A 4 -8.80 -0.65 -10.49
CA LEU A 4 -7.41 -1.02 -10.21
C LEU A 4 -6.47 -0.43 -11.26
N ILE A 5 -5.42 0.24 -10.82
CA ILE A 5 -4.37 0.80 -11.68
C ILE A 5 -3.01 0.32 -11.15
N LYS A 6 -2.21 -0.24 -12.07
CA LYS A 6 -0.85 -0.72 -11.82
C LYS A 6 0.13 -0.07 -12.79
N PRO A 7 1.40 0.17 -12.40
CA PRO A 7 2.41 0.62 -13.33
C PRO A 7 2.62 -0.42 -14.45
N PRO A 8 2.91 0.02 -15.70
CA PRO A 8 3.22 1.40 -16.11
C PRO A 8 1.98 2.19 -16.57
N HIS A 9 0.75 1.77 -16.26
CA HIS A 9 -0.43 2.55 -16.65
C HIS A 9 -0.42 3.93 -15.98
N PRO A 10 -0.79 5.00 -16.70
CA PRO A 10 -0.83 6.34 -16.13
C PRO A 10 -1.70 6.42 -14.88
N LEU A 11 -1.26 7.23 -13.92
CA LEU A 11 -2.07 7.60 -12.77
C LEU A 11 -3.36 8.32 -13.23
N PRO A 12 -4.45 8.19 -12.48
CA PRO A 12 -5.72 8.81 -12.85
C PRO A 12 -5.60 10.34 -12.84
N ALA A 13 -6.38 11.01 -13.68
CA ALA A 13 -6.55 12.44 -13.57
C ALA A 13 -7.24 12.79 -12.23
N PRO A 14 -7.01 13.99 -11.66
CA PRO A 14 -7.70 14.43 -10.45
C PRO A 14 -9.23 14.28 -10.58
N SER A 15 -9.83 13.61 -9.60
CA SER A 15 -11.27 13.31 -9.59
C SER A 15 -11.82 13.36 -8.17
N LYS A 16 -13.14 13.22 -8.03
CA LYS A 16 -13.79 13.09 -6.72
C LYS A 16 -13.82 11.66 -6.19
N THR A 17 -13.36 10.69 -6.97
CA THR A 17 -13.33 9.28 -6.57
C THR A 17 -12.20 9.07 -5.56
N PRO A 18 -12.48 8.55 -4.36
CA PRO A 18 -11.45 8.31 -3.36
C PRO A 18 -10.36 7.37 -3.89
N THR A 19 -9.10 7.69 -3.60
CA THR A 19 -7.93 6.95 -4.07
C THR A 19 -7.17 6.34 -2.90
N LEU A 20 -6.91 5.03 -2.99
CA LEU A 20 -6.17 4.24 -2.02
C LEU A 20 -4.84 3.75 -2.63
N PHE A 21 -3.73 4.08 -2.01
CA PHE A 21 -2.42 3.56 -2.42
C PHE A 21 -1.99 2.38 -1.54
N LEU A 22 -1.44 1.33 -2.17
CA LEU A 22 -0.96 0.12 -1.50
C LEU A 22 0.56 0.16 -1.31
N ALA A 23 1.03 0.87 -0.29
CA ALA A 23 2.45 0.89 0.09
C ALA A 23 2.80 -0.32 0.96
N GLY A 24 4.02 -0.83 0.86
CA GLY A 24 4.43 -1.93 1.71
C GLY A 24 5.43 -2.88 1.09
N SER A 25 5.71 -3.94 1.83
CA SER A 25 6.62 -5.01 1.43
C SER A 25 6.24 -5.59 0.06
N ILE A 26 7.13 -5.39 -0.91
CA ILE A 26 7.15 -6.12 -2.19
C ILE A 26 8.51 -6.78 -2.25
N ASP A 27 8.56 -8.08 -1.96
CA ASP A 27 9.81 -8.80 -1.89
C ASP A 27 9.85 -9.90 -2.95
N MET A 28 9.75 -9.52 -4.23
CA MET A 28 10.16 -10.35 -5.37
C MET A 28 9.67 -11.82 -5.37
N GLY A 29 8.49 -12.10 -4.78
CA GLY A 29 7.92 -13.45 -4.64
C GLY A 29 8.18 -14.18 -3.31
N LEU A 30 9.03 -13.63 -2.43
CA LEU A 30 9.25 -14.11 -1.06
C LEU A 30 8.19 -13.56 -0.08
N ALA A 31 7.74 -12.33 -0.29
CA ALA A 31 6.62 -11.77 0.46
C ALA A 31 5.28 -12.26 -0.12
N GLU A 32 4.36 -12.60 0.79
CA GLU A 32 2.97 -12.89 0.48
C GLU A 32 2.37 -11.82 -0.45
N ASP A 33 1.52 -12.23 -1.39
CA ASP A 33 0.76 -11.32 -2.25
C ASP A 33 -0.43 -10.70 -1.50
N TRP A 34 -0.09 -9.90 -0.50
CA TRP A 34 -1.04 -9.19 0.33
C TRP A 34 -1.82 -8.13 -0.47
N GLN A 35 -1.27 -7.61 -1.57
CA GLN A 35 -1.97 -6.68 -2.45
C GLN A 35 -3.23 -7.32 -3.03
N SER A 36 -3.16 -8.60 -3.44
CA SER A 36 -4.34 -9.36 -3.88
C SER A 36 -5.42 -9.48 -2.79
N GLN A 37 -5.06 -9.55 -1.51
CA GLN A 37 -6.03 -9.54 -0.40
C GLN A 37 -6.75 -8.19 -0.30
N VAL A 38 -6.02 -7.08 -0.46
CA VAL A 38 -6.61 -5.74 -0.48
C VAL A 38 -7.51 -5.55 -1.69
N GLU A 39 -7.06 -5.95 -2.88
CA GLU A 39 -7.86 -5.89 -4.12
C GLU A 39 -9.19 -6.62 -3.95
N LYS A 40 -9.17 -7.85 -3.41
CA LYS A 40 -10.39 -8.62 -3.11
C LYS A 40 -11.27 -7.93 -2.08
N SER A 41 -10.68 -7.43 -0.98
CA SER A 41 -11.42 -6.74 0.08
C SER A 41 -12.18 -5.54 -0.46
N PHE A 42 -11.55 -4.74 -1.33
CA PHE A 42 -12.12 -3.51 -1.87
C PHE A 42 -12.76 -3.63 -3.25
N ALA A 43 -12.84 -4.83 -3.85
CA ALA A 43 -13.30 -5.04 -5.23
C ALA A 43 -14.64 -4.35 -5.58
N GLN A 44 -15.58 -4.28 -4.63
CA GLN A 44 -16.90 -3.67 -4.84
C GLN A 44 -16.97 -2.19 -4.42
N ALA A 45 -15.96 -1.66 -3.74
CA ALA A 45 -15.94 -0.28 -3.27
C ALA A 45 -15.84 0.71 -4.45
N PRO A 46 -16.48 1.90 -4.39
CA PRO A 46 -16.41 2.90 -5.44
C PRO A 46 -15.15 3.77 -5.30
N ILE A 47 -13.97 3.15 -5.45
CA ILE A 47 -12.66 3.78 -5.22
C ILE A 47 -11.69 3.48 -6.35
N ILE A 48 -10.57 4.20 -6.37
CA ILE A 48 -9.41 3.87 -7.20
C ILE A 48 -8.36 3.18 -6.30
N LEU A 49 -7.89 2.00 -6.72
CA LEU A 49 -6.79 1.28 -6.09
C LEU A 49 -5.52 1.50 -6.91
N LEU A 50 -4.51 2.11 -6.30
CA LEU A 50 -3.17 2.24 -6.86
C LEU A 50 -2.29 1.13 -6.28
N ASN A 51 -2.04 0.09 -7.08
CA ASN A 51 -1.19 -1.03 -6.67
C ASN A 51 0.18 -0.92 -7.37
N PRO A 52 1.27 -0.65 -6.63
CA PRO A 52 2.61 -0.52 -7.21
C PRO A 52 3.23 -1.85 -7.66
N ARG A 53 2.69 -3.01 -7.22
CA ARG A 53 3.18 -4.33 -7.61
C ARG A 53 2.92 -4.58 -9.10
N ARG A 54 3.97 -4.51 -9.92
CA ARG A 54 3.92 -4.86 -11.35
C ARG A 54 3.63 -6.34 -11.54
N ASP A 55 2.85 -6.65 -12.57
CA ASP A 55 2.68 -8.03 -13.03
C ASP A 55 3.97 -8.54 -13.72
N ASN A 56 4.71 -7.65 -14.40
CA ASN A 56 5.92 -7.97 -15.16
C ASN A 56 7.15 -7.19 -14.64
N TRP A 57 7.63 -7.52 -13.45
CA TRP A 57 8.88 -6.96 -12.91
C TRP A 57 10.10 -7.78 -13.36
N ASP A 58 11.21 -7.10 -13.66
CA ASP A 58 12.48 -7.73 -14.02
C ASP A 58 13.59 -7.28 -13.06
N ALA A 59 14.13 -8.24 -12.29
CA ALA A 59 15.16 -7.99 -11.29
C ALA A 59 16.51 -7.56 -11.90
N SER A 60 16.69 -7.68 -13.22
CA SER A 60 17.90 -7.23 -13.92
C SER A 60 17.96 -5.72 -14.12
N TRP A 61 16.86 -4.99 -13.86
CA TRP A 61 16.84 -3.53 -14.01
C TRP A 61 17.85 -2.87 -13.09
N GLU A 62 18.68 -2.01 -13.69
CA GLU A 62 19.61 -1.20 -12.94
C GLU A 62 18.84 -0.20 -12.07
N GLN A 63 19.08 -0.23 -10.76
CA GLN A 63 18.44 0.66 -9.78
C GLN A 63 19.11 2.04 -9.77
N ARG A 64 19.01 2.74 -10.90
CA ARG A 64 19.58 4.07 -11.15
C ARG A 64 18.59 4.96 -11.89
N LEU A 65 18.69 6.27 -11.64
CA LEU A 65 17.89 7.28 -12.33
C LEU A 65 18.02 7.22 -13.87
N SER A 66 19.17 6.78 -14.37
CA SER A 66 19.44 6.59 -15.80
C SER A 66 18.64 5.45 -16.44
N HIS A 67 18.15 4.48 -15.66
CA HIS A 67 17.40 3.35 -16.18
C HIS A 67 15.90 3.68 -16.26
N PRO A 68 15.32 3.85 -17.47
CA PRO A 68 14.00 4.46 -17.64
C PRO A 68 12.86 3.64 -17.02
N LEU A 69 12.92 2.31 -17.06
CA LEU A 69 11.87 1.46 -16.50
C LEU A 69 11.86 1.47 -14.96
N PHE A 70 13.04 1.55 -14.36
CA PHE A 70 13.21 1.66 -12.91
C PHE A 70 12.79 3.05 -12.44
N ARG A 71 13.32 4.09 -13.09
CA ARG A 71 12.92 5.48 -12.85
C ARG A 71 11.40 5.64 -12.94
N GLY A 72 10.78 5.13 -14.00
CA GLY A 72 9.34 5.22 -14.18
C GLY A 72 8.53 4.46 -13.11
N GLN A 73 9.07 3.39 -12.52
CA GLN A 73 8.44 2.75 -11.36
C GLN A 73 8.47 3.69 -10.16
N VAL A 74 9.65 4.18 -9.80
CA VAL A 74 9.84 5.02 -8.60
C VAL A 74 9.05 6.32 -8.73
N GLU A 75 9.05 6.96 -9.91
CA GLU A 75 8.26 8.17 -10.16
C GLU A 75 6.75 7.89 -10.07
N TRP A 76 6.29 6.74 -10.57
CA TRP A 76 4.88 6.35 -10.45
C TRP A 76 4.48 6.11 -8.99
N GLU A 77 5.32 5.44 -8.19
CA GLU A 77 5.09 5.21 -6.77
C GLU A 77 5.01 6.52 -5.98
N LEU A 78 5.99 7.42 -6.18
CA LEU A 78 6.02 8.73 -5.51
C LEU A 78 4.80 9.58 -5.87
N GLN A 79 4.46 9.69 -7.16
CA GLN A 79 3.27 10.43 -7.59
C GLN A 79 1.97 9.80 -7.08
N GLY A 80 1.90 8.47 -7.05
CA GLY A 80 0.73 7.75 -6.53
C GLY A 80 0.52 7.97 -5.04
N LEU A 81 1.60 7.93 -4.25
CA LEU A 81 1.57 8.26 -2.82
C LEU A 81 1.11 9.71 -2.58
N GLU A 82 1.60 10.66 -3.37
CA GLU A 82 1.21 12.08 -3.28
C GLU A 82 -0.28 12.28 -3.57
N GLN A 83 -0.78 11.64 -4.64
CA GLN A 83 -2.16 11.78 -5.12
C GLN A 83 -3.20 11.04 -4.27
N ALA A 84 -2.80 10.01 -3.53
CA ALA A 84 -3.74 9.21 -2.76
C ALA A 84 -4.43 10.02 -1.66
N ASP A 85 -5.70 9.70 -1.41
CA ASP A 85 -6.46 10.22 -0.25
C ASP A 85 -6.09 9.46 1.02
N LEU A 86 -5.80 8.16 0.88
CA LEU A 86 -5.34 7.28 1.96
C LEU A 86 -4.23 6.36 1.46
N ILE A 87 -3.25 6.10 2.32
CA ILE A 87 -2.13 5.18 2.06
C ILE A 87 -2.24 4.04 3.07
N LEU A 88 -2.49 2.83 2.57
CA LEU A 88 -2.27 1.62 3.37
C LEU A 88 -0.79 1.27 3.29
N MET A 89 -0.17 1.08 4.44
CA MET A 89 1.23 0.71 4.52
C MET A 89 1.38 -0.60 5.29
N TYR A 90 1.82 -1.66 4.61
CA TYR A 90 2.00 -2.96 5.22
C TYR A 90 3.47 -3.37 5.31
N PHE A 91 3.96 -3.59 6.52
CA PHE A 91 5.27 -4.15 6.81
C PHE A 91 5.14 -5.66 7.07
N ALA A 92 5.45 -6.48 6.07
CA ALA A 92 5.34 -7.93 6.20
C ALA A 92 6.40 -8.47 7.18
N PRO A 93 6.07 -9.46 8.03
CA PRO A 93 6.92 -9.85 9.16
C PRO A 93 8.36 -10.26 8.81
N GLN A 94 8.55 -10.89 7.64
CA GLN A 94 9.86 -11.41 7.20
C GLN A 94 10.57 -10.49 6.19
N SER A 95 9.96 -9.35 5.83
CA SER A 95 10.54 -8.41 4.87
C SER A 95 11.52 -7.45 5.54
N GLN A 96 12.52 -6.99 4.79
CA GLN A 96 13.36 -5.85 5.21
C GLN A 96 12.71 -4.50 4.90
N ALA A 97 11.92 -4.43 3.82
CA ALA A 97 11.12 -3.28 3.38
C ALA A 97 11.86 -1.91 3.40
N PRO A 98 13.11 -1.79 2.90
CA PRO A 98 13.88 -0.54 3.01
C PRO A 98 13.24 0.65 2.27
N ILE A 99 12.64 0.40 1.11
CA ILE A 99 11.94 1.46 0.36
C ILE A 99 10.64 1.86 1.07
N THR A 100 9.90 0.90 1.62
CA THR A 100 8.72 1.20 2.45
C THR A 100 9.08 2.03 3.69
N LEU A 101 10.23 1.80 4.32
CA LEU A 101 10.71 2.64 5.43
C LEU A 101 10.99 4.09 4.97
N LEU A 102 11.51 4.28 3.76
CA LEU A 102 11.71 5.60 3.17
C LEU A 102 10.36 6.30 2.92
N GLU A 103 9.42 5.61 2.28
CA GLU A 103 8.06 6.11 2.03
C GLU A 103 7.32 6.44 3.33
N PHE A 104 7.46 5.59 4.34
CA PHE A 104 6.92 5.83 5.68
C PHE A 104 7.41 7.17 6.25
N GLY A 105 8.72 7.43 6.17
CA GLY A 105 9.31 8.69 6.59
C GLY A 105 8.79 9.89 5.80
N LEU A 106 8.66 9.75 4.48
CA LEU A 106 8.15 10.82 3.59
C LEU A 106 6.70 11.21 3.92
N PHE A 107 5.86 10.23 4.26
CA PHE A 107 4.42 10.45 4.47
C PHE A 107 3.97 10.41 5.93
N ALA A 108 4.88 10.23 6.90
CA ALA A 108 4.56 10.13 8.33
C ALA A 108 3.69 11.29 8.87
N ARG A 109 3.89 12.50 8.35
CA ARG A 109 3.17 13.71 8.78
C ARG A 109 1.97 14.06 7.90
N SER A 110 1.65 13.26 6.89
CA SER A 110 0.62 13.56 5.90
C SER A 110 -0.81 13.48 6.45
N GLY A 111 -1.02 12.72 7.53
CA GLY A 111 -2.35 12.34 8.03
C GLY A 111 -3.06 11.27 7.19
N LYS A 112 -2.44 10.82 6.09
CA LYS A 112 -3.04 9.86 5.13
C LYS A 112 -2.69 8.40 5.42
N LEU A 113 -1.76 8.13 6.33
CA LEU A 113 -1.27 6.78 6.58
C LEU A 113 -2.21 5.96 7.48
N ARG A 114 -2.30 4.67 7.16
CA ARG A 114 -2.75 3.58 8.03
C ARG A 114 -1.72 2.46 7.92
N VAL A 115 -1.13 2.06 9.05
CA VAL A 115 0.03 1.17 9.06
C VAL A 115 -0.31 -0.16 9.71
N ALA A 116 -0.04 -1.27 9.05
CA ALA A 116 -0.05 -2.59 9.66
C ALA A 116 1.39 -3.11 9.76
N CYS A 117 1.82 -3.48 10.96
CA CYS A 117 3.19 -3.93 11.22
C CYS A 117 3.20 -5.13 12.19
N PRO A 118 2.74 -6.31 11.73
CA PRO A 118 2.78 -7.54 12.52
C PRO A 118 4.19 -7.94 12.96
N ASP A 119 4.28 -8.61 14.09
CA ASP A 119 5.49 -9.32 14.48
C ASP A 119 5.80 -10.49 13.53
N PRO A 120 7.09 -10.88 13.35
CA PRO A 120 8.28 -10.27 13.93
C PRO A 120 9.01 -9.26 13.02
N PHE A 121 8.34 -8.24 12.45
CA PHE A 121 9.04 -7.26 11.60
C PHE A 121 10.24 -6.61 12.33
N TRP A 122 11.43 -6.75 11.75
CA TRP A 122 12.73 -6.48 12.40
C TRP A 122 12.97 -5.03 12.87
N ARG A 123 12.13 -4.09 12.41
CA ARG A 123 12.15 -2.67 12.80
C ARG A 123 10.84 -2.19 13.41
N LYS A 124 9.95 -3.09 13.86
CA LYS A 124 8.64 -2.76 14.45
C LYS A 124 8.74 -1.67 15.51
N GLY A 125 9.69 -1.75 16.44
CA GLY A 125 9.89 -0.71 17.46
C GLY A 125 10.15 0.71 16.90
N ASN A 126 10.77 0.84 15.73
CA ASN A 126 10.94 2.16 15.08
C ASN A 126 9.61 2.64 14.48
N ILE A 127 8.83 1.72 13.90
CA ILE A 127 7.50 2.02 13.38
C ILE A 127 6.58 2.47 14.51
N GLU A 128 6.56 1.75 15.63
CA GLU A 128 5.76 2.10 16.82
C GLU A 128 6.07 3.51 17.35
N VAL A 129 7.35 3.84 17.52
CA VAL A 129 7.76 5.18 18.00
C VAL A 129 7.30 6.29 17.06
N VAL A 130 7.50 6.11 15.76
CA VAL A 130 7.10 7.12 14.76
C VAL A 130 5.57 7.23 14.67
N CYS A 131 4.86 6.11 14.69
CA CYS A 131 3.39 6.10 14.70
C CYS A 131 2.84 6.79 15.95
N ALA A 132 3.39 6.52 17.13
CA ALA A 132 3.00 7.19 18.36
C ALA A 132 3.30 8.71 18.29
N GLN A 133 4.49 9.09 17.81
CA GLN A 133 4.91 10.49 17.70
C GLN A 133 4.04 11.32 16.75
N PHE A 134 3.59 10.73 15.64
CA PHE A 134 2.80 11.43 14.61
C PHE A 134 1.33 11.02 14.59
N GLN A 135 0.86 10.29 15.60
CA GLN A 135 -0.53 9.84 15.74
C GLN A 135 -1.03 9.06 14.51
N ILE A 136 -0.15 8.23 13.92
CA ILE A 136 -0.48 7.37 12.80
C ILE A 136 -1.13 6.10 13.35
N PRO A 137 -2.34 5.71 12.89
CA PRO A 137 -2.95 4.45 13.31
C PRO A 137 -2.08 3.25 12.91
N LEU A 138 -1.74 2.44 13.91
CA LEU A 138 -0.91 1.24 13.81
C LEU A 138 -1.73 0.01 14.20
N TYR A 139 -1.69 -1.03 13.37
CA TYR A 139 -2.44 -2.27 13.52
C TYR A 139 -1.52 -3.48 13.60
N GLU A 140 -1.97 -4.52 14.29
CA GLU A 140 -1.19 -5.75 14.52
C GLU A 140 -1.33 -6.76 13.37
N SER A 141 -2.28 -6.53 12.45
CA SER A 141 -2.47 -7.37 11.26
C SER A 141 -3.01 -6.57 10.08
N LEU A 142 -2.83 -7.12 8.87
CA LEU A 142 -3.44 -6.55 7.68
C LEU A 142 -4.98 -6.59 7.75
N ASP A 143 -5.57 -7.69 8.23
CA ASP A 143 -7.02 -7.84 8.34
C ASP A 143 -7.66 -6.77 9.23
N GLU A 144 -7.04 -6.48 10.38
CA GLU A 144 -7.51 -5.43 11.29
C GLU A 144 -7.49 -4.03 10.62
N LEU A 145 -6.40 -3.73 9.91
CA LEU A 145 -6.28 -2.50 9.13
C LEU A 145 -7.36 -2.41 8.05
N LEU A 146 -7.58 -3.49 7.29
CA LEU A 146 -8.58 -3.50 6.21
C LEU A 146 -10.00 -3.34 6.76
N ALA A 147 -10.34 -4.04 7.85
CA ALA A 147 -11.63 -3.91 8.51
C ALA A 147 -11.87 -2.47 8.97
N THR A 148 -10.87 -1.84 9.60
CA THR A 148 -10.97 -0.47 10.10
C THR A 148 -11.20 0.53 8.97
N VAL A 149 -10.41 0.46 7.90
CA VAL A 149 -10.53 1.40 6.76
C VAL A 149 -11.86 1.23 6.03
N ARG A 150 -12.39 0.00 5.92
CA ARG A 150 -13.73 -0.22 5.38
C ARG A 150 -14.80 0.47 6.23
N THR A 151 -14.71 0.36 7.54
CA THR A 151 -15.63 1.04 8.47
C THR A 151 -15.52 2.55 8.35
N GLU A 152 -14.30 3.10 8.31
CA GLU A 152 -14.04 4.54 8.11
C GLU A 152 -14.71 5.07 6.83
N TRP A 153 -14.73 4.25 5.76
CA TRP A 153 -15.32 4.61 4.46
C TRP A 153 -16.80 4.20 4.30
N GLY A 154 -17.45 3.74 5.37
CA GLY A 154 -18.86 3.33 5.33
C GLY A 154 -19.14 2.12 4.42
N LEU A 155 -18.12 1.30 4.16
CA LEU A 155 -18.25 0.09 3.35
C LEU A 155 -18.79 -1.07 4.20
N LYS A 156 -19.81 -1.78 3.71
CA LYS A 156 -20.39 -2.95 4.39
C LYS A 156 -19.36 -4.07 4.55
N SER A 157 -19.42 -4.86 5.62
CA SER A 157 -18.57 -6.04 5.79
C SER A 157 -18.71 -7.02 4.60
N THR A 158 -17.60 -7.64 4.18
CA THR A 158 -17.57 -8.65 3.10
C THR A 158 -18.04 -10.04 3.55
N SER A 159 -18.62 -10.17 4.76
CA SER A 159 -19.26 -11.39 5.26
C SER A 159 -20.49 -11.75 4.42
N ASN A 160 -20.27 -12.38 3.26
CA ASN A 160 -21.17 -13.27 2.50
C ASN A 160 -20.71 -13.42 1.03
N ILE A 161 -19.48 -13.85 0.79
CA ILE A 161 -19.16 -14.54 -0.46
C ILE A 161 -19.10 -16.02 -0.09
N ASN A 162 -20.25 -16.70 -0.19
CA ASN A 162 -20.28 -18.16 -0.16
C ASN A 162 -19.35 -18.68 -1.26
N PRO A 163 -18.47 -19.66 -0.98
CA PRO A 163 -17.87 -20.43 -2.05
C PRO A 163 -19.01 -21.19 -2.75
N LEU A 164 -19.17 -20.92 -4.04
CA LEU A 164 -19.90 -21.81 -4.96
C LEU A 164 -19.08 -23.07 -5.19
#